data_AF-A0A6V7U815-F1
#
_entry.id   AF-A0A6V7U815-F1
#
_cell.length_a   1.000
_cell.length_b   1.000
_cell.length_c   1.000
_cell.angle_alpha   90.00
_cell.angle_beta   90.00
_cell.angle_gamma   90.00
#
_symmetry.space_group_name_H-M   'P 1'
#
loop_
_entity.id
_entity.type
_entity.pdbx_description
1 polymer ?
#
loop_
_entity_poly.entity_id
_entity_poly.type
_entity_poly.pdbx_seq_one_letter_code
_entity_poly.pdbx_strand_id
1 'polypeptide(L)'
;MFFDLYFVLPEQIISKAFLTLVQLVSIRRLLFDGVDRLKFLDSFICGLKRVLESPQKLSYPDNFHQFCRILSRLKANYQVSELVKCGDQFNNLLELLTVFTQQSLQMSHLFTQSSIFYLMSFWSRMAGSLTYARVDVDLISAAIPKVCSAFIRSRVLLSENVVRGNIEDPLEDLGSVKQLMELLLLYPEVTIKLL
;
A
#
# COMPACT_ATOMS: atom_id res chain seq x y z
N MET A 1 4.82 1.79 -20.97
CA MET A 1 3.80 1.08 -20.16
C MET A 1 2.70 2.07 -19.76
N PHE A 2 1.47 1.65 -19.44
CA PHE A 2 0.36 2.57 -19.03
C PHE A 2 0.75 3.59 -17.93
N PHE A 3 1.75 3.29 -17.11
CA PHE A 3 2.34 4.23 -16.15
C PHE A 3 2.96 5.49 -16.78
N ASP A 4 3.34 5.49 -18.06
CA ASP A 4 3.87 6.69 -18.74
C ASP A 4 2.81 7.81 -18.80
N LEU A 5 1.52 7.45 -18.83
CA LEU A 5 0.42 8.39 -18.74
C LEU A 5 0.44 9.19 -17.43
N TYR A 6 1.02 8.64 -16.36
CA TYR A 6 1.18 9.38 -15.11
C TYR A 6 1.99 10.67 -15.30
N PHE A 7 3.00 10.63 -16.17
CA PHE A 7 3.94 11.74 -16.36
C PHE A 7 3.43 12.77 -17.37
N VAL A 8 2.59 12.35 -18.31
CA VAL A 8 2.10 13.23 -19.40
C VAL A 8 0.75 13.85 -19.10
N LEU A 9 -0.14 13.16 -18.37
CA LEU A 9 -1.51 13.64 -18.14
C LEU A 9 -1.59 14.66 -16.99
N PRO A 10 -2.54 15.61 -17.04
CA PRO A 10 -2.90 16.45 -15.90
C PRO A 10 -3.35 15.61 -14.69
N GLU A 11 -3.06 16.09 -13.49
CA GLU A 11 -3.33 15.40 -12.23
C GLU A 11 -4.82 15.05 -12.00
N GLN A 12 -5.75 15.85 -12.54
CA GLN A 12 -7.19 15.65 -12.38
C GLN A 12 -7.72 14.39 -13.09
N ILE A 13 -6.97 13.82 -14.04
CA ILE A 13 -7.42 12.66 -14.83
C ILE A 13 -6.58 11.39 -14.58
N ILE A 14 -5.56 11.48 -13.72
CA ILE A 14 -4.66 10.36 -13.41
C ILE A 14 -5.42 9.18 -12.81
N SER A 15 -6.42 9.44 -11.97
CA SER A 15 -7.27 8.42 -11.36
C SER A 15 -7.90 7.49 -12.41
N LYS A 16 -8.22 7.99 -13.61
CA LYS A 16 -8.74 7.18 -14.73
C LYS A 16 -7.67 6.25 -15.31
N ALA A 17 -6.44 6.71 -15.46
CA ALA A 17 -5.32 5.85 -15.88
C ALA A 17 -5.01 4.79 -14.82
N PHE A 18 -5.07 5.16 -13.53
CA PHE A 18 -4.91 4.23 -12.43
C PHE A 18 -6.02 3.18 -12.37
N LEU A 19 -7.27 3.52 -12.70
CA LEU A 19 -8.36 2.53 -12.82
C LEU A 19 -8.01 1.43 -13.82
N THR A 20 -7.43 1.79 -14.97
CA THR A 20 -6.95 0.79 -15.95
C THR A 20 -5.84 -0.08 -15.34
N LEU A 21 -4.89 0.51 -14.63
CA LEU A 21 -3.83 -0.24 -13.95
C LEU A 21 -4.34 -1.17 -12.85
N VAL A 22 -5.40 -0.78 -12.12
CA VAL A 22 -6.11 -1.66 -11.17
C VAL A 22 -6.65 -2.90 -11.89
N GLN A 23 -7.22 -2.74 -13.10
CA GLN A 23 -7.69 -3.88 -13.89
C GLN A 23 -6.54 -4.75 -14.39
N LEU A 24 -5.46 -4.14 -14.89
CA LEU A 24 -4.30 -4.86 -15.41
C LEU A 24 -3.61 -5.71 -14.34
N VAL A 25 -3.41 -5.16 -13.14
CA VAL A 25 -2.83 -5.94 -12.02
C VAL A 25 -3.80 -7.00 -11.48
N SER A 26 -5.09 -6.89 -11.83
CA SER A 26 -6.14 -7.84 -11.45
C SER A 26 -6.28 -9.04 -12.39
N ILE A 27 -5.52 -9.06 -13.49
CA ILE A 27 -5.53 -10.17 -14.45
C ILE A 27 -5.10 -11.46 -13.74
N ARG A 28 -5.97 -12.48 -13.79
CA ARG A 28 -5.74 -13.77 -13.11
C ARG A 28 -4.62 -14.55 -13.78
N ARG A 29 -3.93 -15.36 -12.97
CA ARG A 29 -2.76 -16.17 -13.32
C ARG A 29 -2.91 -17.03 -14.59
N LEU A 30 -4.13 -17.48 -14.93
CA LEU A 30 -4.39 -18.38 -16.07
C LEU A 30 -4.17 -17.73 -17.45
N LEU A 31 -3.97 -16.42 -17.53
CA LEU A 31 -3.78 -15.68 -18.78
C LEU A 31 -2.31 -15.50 -19.17
N PHE A 32 -1.37 -15.93 -18.33
CA PHE A 32 0.07 -15.83 -18.58
C PHE A 32 0.75 -17.17 -18.36
N ASP A 33 1.75 -17.49 -19.17
CA ASP A 33 2.74 -18.48 -18.78
C ASP A 33 3.64 -17.93 -17.65
N GLY A 34 4.46 -18.78 -17.03
CA GLY A 34 5.28 -18.38 -15.88
C GLY A 34 6.31 -17.29 -16.20
N VAL A 35 6.79 -17.23 -17.45
CA VAL A 35 7.84 -16.30 -17.87
C VAL A 35 7.23 -14.92 -18.15
N ASP A 36 6.16 -14.87 -18.92
CA ASP A 36 5.47 -13.63 -19.26
C ASP A 36 4.81 -13.00 -18.05
N ARG A 37 4.36 -13.81 -17.09
CA ARG A 37 3.88 -13.31 -15.80
C ARG A 37 4.96 -12.57 -15.02
N LEU A 38 6.18 -13.11 -14.97
CA LEU A 38 7.29 -12.46 -14.27
C LEU A 38 7.74 -11.19 -14.99
N LYS A 39 7.82 -11.20 -16.33
CA LYS A 39 8.12 -9.99 -17.12
C LYS A 39 7.07 -8.90 -16.92
N PHE A 40 5.79 -9.27 -16.92
CA PHE A 40 4.70 -8.33 -16.64
C PHE A 40 4.85 -7.74 -15.23
N LEU A 41 5.07 -8.58 -14.23
CA LEU A 41 5.21 -8.15 -12.84
C LEU A 41 6.41 -7.21 -12.66
N ASP A 42 7.56 -7.56 -13.24
CA ASP A 42 8.78 -6.74 -13.20
C ASP A 42 8.55 -5.36 -13.81
N SER A 43 7.92 -5.31 -14.99
CA SER A 43 7.53 -4.06 -15.63
C SER A 43 6.58 -3.26 -14.72
N PHE A 44 5.57 -3.92 -14.14
CA PHE A 44 4.58 -3.29 -13.27
C PHE A 44 5.21 -2.69 -12.01
N ILE A 45 6.15 -3.40 -11.37
CA ILE A 45 6.92 -2.92 -10.21
C ILE A 45 7.74 -1.69 -10.59
N CYS A 46 8.42 -1.71 -11.74
CA CYS A 46 9.15 -0.54 -12.25
C CYS A 46 8.23 0.68 -12.45
N GLY A 47 7.01 0.46 -12.94
CA GLY A 47 6.00 1.52 -13.08
C GLY A 47 5.56 2.13 -11.74
N LEU A 48 5.25 1.29 -10.75
CA LEU A 48 4.90 1.75 -9.40
C LEU A 48 6.05 2.53 -8.75
N LYS A 49 7.27 2.03 -8.89
CA LYS A 49 8.48 2.69 -8.38
C LYS A 49 8.62 4.09 -8.97
N ARG A 50 8.53 4.23 -10.30
CA ARG A 50 8.57 5.53 -10.99
C ARG A 50 7.51 6.51 -10.48
N VAL A 51 6.30 6.05 -10.18
CA VAL A 51 5.25 6.90 -9.60
C VAL A 51 5.66 7.39 -8.20
N LEU A 52 6.24 6.54 -7.37
CA LEU A 52 6.70 6.90 -6.02
C LEU A 52 7.95 7.77 -6.00
N GLU A 53 8.81 7.68 -7.02
CA GLU A 53 9.92 8.60 -7.24
C GLU A 53 9.44 10.02 -7.60
N SER A 54 8.17 10.18 -7.99
CA SER A 54 7.55 11.48 -8.32
C SER A 54 6.12 11.57 -7.78
N PRO A 55 5.90 11.58 -6.45
CA PRO A 55 4.61 11.32 -5.83
C PRO A 55 3.66 12.53 -5.81
N GLN A 56 4.03 13.65 -6.43
CA GLN A 56 3.31 14.93 -6.35
C GLN A 56 1.81 14.80 -6.69
N LYS A 57 1.47 14.04 -7.74
CA LYS A 57 0.08 13.84 -8.18
C LYS A 57 -0.71 12.89 -7.28
N LEU A 58 -0.05 12.19 -6.34
CA LEU A 58 -0.71 11.36 -5.33
C LEU A 58 -1.24 12.17 -4.14
N SER A 59 -0.95 13.48 -4.07
CA SER A 59 -1.60 14.37 -3.08
C SER A 59 -3.10 14.54 -3.33
N TYR A 60 -3.55 14.30 -4.56
CA TYR A 60 -4.97 14.31 -4.94
C TYR A 60 -5.71 13.08 -4.40
N PRO A 61 -6.81 13.25 -3.65
CA PRO A 61 -7.51 12.14 -2.98
C PRO A 61 -7.91 10.98 -3.91
N ASP A 62 -8.42 11.28 -5.11
CA ASP A 62 -8.81 10.24 -6.07
C ASP A 62 -7.60 9.46 -6.61
N ASN A 63 -6.49 10.16 -6.87
CA ASN A 63 -5.26 9.52 -7.36
C ASN A 63 -4.65 8.65 -6.27
N PHE A 64 -4.59 9.16 -5.04
CA PHE A 64 -4.18 8.41 -3.86
C PHE A 64 -5.02 7.15 -3.70
N HIS A 65 -6.35 7.29 -3.73
CA HIS A 65 -7.27 6.18 -3.58
C HIS A 65 -7.03 5.07 -4.61
N GLN A 66 -6.93 5.44 -5.90
CA GLN A 66 -6.68 4.45 -6.94
C GLN A 66 -5.28 3.82 -6.81
N PHE A 67 -4.27 4.59 -6.41
CA PHE A 67 -2.94 4.05 -6.15
C PHE A 67 -2.95 3.01 -5.02
N CYS A 68 -3.61 3.30 -3.89
CA CYS A 68 -3.78 2.33 -2.80
C CYS A 68 -4.51 1.06 -3.26
N ARG A 69 -5.51 1.20 -4.15
CA ARG A 69 -6.20 0.04 -4.75
C ARG A 69 -5.25 -0.80 -5.61
N ILE A 70 -4.37 -0.18 -6.40
CA ILE A 70 -3.35 -0.91 -7.19
C ILE A 70 -2.48 -1.74 -6.26
N LEU A 71 -1.95 -1.16 -5.17
CA LEU A 71 -1.09 -1.87 -4.22
C LEU A 71 -1.82 -3.06 -3.56
N SER A 72 -3.03 -2.81 -3.04
CA SER A 72 -3.85 -3.85 -2.42
C SER A 72 -4.11 -5.02 -3.38
N ARG A 73 -4.38 -4.73 -4.65
CA ARG A 73 -4.62 -5.74 -5.70
C ARG A 73 -3.35 -6.45 -6.13
N LEU A 74 -2.24 -5.74 -6.27
CA LEU A 74 -0.93 -6.35 -6.52
C LEU A 74 -0.66 -7.44 -5.49
N LYS A 75 -0.75 -7.12 -4.20
CA LYS A 75 -0.48 -8.12 -3.16
C LYS A 75 -1.53 -9.22 -3.07
N ALA A 76 -2.77 -8.96 -3.50
CA ALA A 76 -3.81 -9.98 -3.61
C ALA A 76 -3.47 -11.06 -4.65
N ASN A 77 -2.83 -10.65 -5.75
CA ASN A 77 -2.69 -11.49 -6.94
C ASN A 77 -1.30 -12.07 -7.13
N TYR A 78 -0.29 -11.52 -6.45
CA TYR A 78 1.11 -11.94 -6.56
C TYR A 78 1.65 -12.33 -5.19
N GLN A 79 2.26 -13.52 -5.12
CA GLN A 79 2.89 -14.02 -3.91
C GLN A 79 4.19 -13.27 -3.64
N VAL A 80 4.63 -13.20 -2.37
CA VAL A 80 5.93 -12.59 -2.04
C VAL A 80 7.07 -13.26 -2.79
N SER A 81 7.02 -14.59 -2.96
CA SER A 81 7.99 -15.36 -3.75
C SER A 81 8.05 -14.97 -5.24
N GLU A 82 7.01 -14.34 -5.80
CA GLU A 82 7.03 -13.77 -7.15
C GLU A 82 7.63 -12.36 -7.12
N LEU A 83 7.28 -11.56 -6.11
CA LEU A 83 7.77 -10.20 -5.96
C LEU A 83 9.29 -10.13 -5.76
N VAL A 84 9.85 -10.99 -4.89
CA VAL A 84 11.31 -11.03 -4.67
C VAL A 84 12.09 -11.49 -5.90
N LYS A 85 11.46 -12.17 -6.87
CA LYS A 85 12.13 -12.53 -8.14
C LYS A 85 12.38 -11.32 -9.05
N CYS A 86 11.73 -10.19 -8.80
CA CYS A 86 12.01 -8.92 -9.49
C CYS A 86 13.25 -8.19 -8.92
N GLY A 87 13.95 -8.80 -7.95
CA GLY A 87 15.25 -8.33 -7.46
C GLY A 87 15.21 -6.90 -6.94
N ASP A 88 16.22 -6.12 -7.30
CA ASP A 88 16.43 -4.75 -6.81
C ASP A 88 15.26 -3.81 -7.09
N GLN A 89 14.52 -4.01 -8.19
CA GLN A 89 13.37 -3.15 -8.49
C GLN A 89 12.28 -3.27 -7.44
N PHE A 90 12.06 -4.50 -6.93
CA PHE A 90 11.13 -4.73 -5.83
C PHE A 90 11.66 -4.17 -4.51
N ASN A 91 12.95 -4.35 -4.22
CA ASN A 91 13.55 -3.83 -2.99
C ASN A 91 13.43 -2.30 -2.90
N ASN A 92 13.81 -1.60 -3.97
CA ASN A 92 13.68 -0.14 -4.05
C ASN A 92 12.22 0.31 -3.96
N LEU A 93 11.30 -0.41 -4.63
CA LEU A 93 9.86 -0.12 -4.52
C LEU A 93 9.39 -0.27 -3.06
N LEU A 94 9.82 -1.31 -2.36
CA LEU A 94 9.39 -1.59 -0.99
C LEU A 94 9.89 -0.52 -0.01
N GLU A 95 11.11 -0.04 -0.18
CA GLU A 95 11.65 1.08 0.60
C GLU A 95 10.84 2.37 0.37
N LEU A 96 10.59 2.72 -0.90
CA LEU A 96 9.76 3.87 -1.25
C LEU A 96 8.34 3.74 -0.71
N LEU A 97 7.73 2.56 -0.80
CA LEU A 97 6.40 2.28 -0.26
C LEU A 97 6.36 2.41 1.26
N THR A 98 7.42 2.01 1.96
CA THR A 98 7.52 2.13 3.41
C THR A 98 7.47 3.61 3.79
N VAL A 99 8.32 4.44 3.19
CA VAL A 99 8.36 5.89 3.44
C VAL A 99 7.04 6.55 3.06
N PHE A 100 6.52 6.27 1.86
CA PHE A 100 5.25 6.79 1.36
C PHE A 100 4.09 6.45 2.30
N THR A 101 4.04 5.22 2.81
CA THR A 101 2.99 4.78 3.74
C THR A 101 3.07 5.55 5.05
N GLN A 102 4.27 5.69 5.63
CA GLN A 102 4.46 6.44 6.87
C GLN A 102 3.98 7.89 6.72
N GLN A 103 4.33 8.56 5.63
CA GLN A 103 3.90 9.93 5.32
C GLN A 103 2.39 10.04 5.08
N SER A 104 1.82 9.10 4.32
CA SER A 104 0.38 9.07 4.03
C SER A 104 -0.46 8.86 5.28
N LEU A 105 0.02 8.06 6.23
CA LEU A 105 -0.66 7.84 7.51
C LEU A 105 -0.63 9.08 8.40
N GLN A 106 0.48 9.83 8.42
CA GLN A 106 0.55 11.13 9.13
C GLN A 106 -0.49 12.12 8.60
N MET A 107 -0.74 12.09 7.28
CA MET A 107 -1.74 12.93 6.61
C MET A 107 -3.09 12.22 6.42
N SER A 108 -3.38 11.17 7.20
CA SER A 108 -4.55 10.31 6.94
C SER A 108 -5.91 11.02 7.03
N HIS A 109 -6.00 12.17 7.69
CA HIS A 109 -7.20 13.01 7.73
C HIS A 109 -7.55 13.64 6.36
N LEU A 110 -6.60 13.73 5.43
CA LEU A 110 -6.82 14.25 4.07
C LEU A 110 -7.41 13.20 3.12
N PHE A 111 -7.50 11.94 3.56
CA PHE A 111 -7.88 10.81 2.73
C PHE A 111 -9.05 10.04 3.33
N THR A 112 -9.80 9.36 2.48
CA THR A 112 -10.91 8.52 2.94
C THR A 112 -10.39 7.30 3.69
N GLN A 113 -11.16 6.84 4.70
CA GLN A 113 -10.85 5.61 5.43
C GLN A 113 -10.64 4.40 4.50
N SER A 114 -11.42 4.29 3.42
CA SER A 114 -11.26 3.21 2.44
C SER A 114 -9.89 3.23 1.76
N SER A 115 -9.32 4.41 1.49
CA SER A 115 -7.99 4.53 0.91
C SER A 115 -6.92 3.99 1.87
N ILE A 116 -7.03 4.39 3.14
CA ILE A 116 -6.16 3.89 4.21
C ILE A 116 -6.32 2.38 4.40
N PHE A 117 -7.55 1.86 4.32
CA PHE A 117 -7.83 0.43 4.40
C PHE A 117 -7.14 -0.35 3.28
N TYR A 118 -7.20 0.12 2.03
CA TYR A 118 -6.50 -0.55 0.92
C TYR A 118 -4.98 -0.55 1.12
N LEU A 119 -4.42 0.58 1.56
CA LEU A 119 -2.98 0.71 1.84
C LEU A 119 -2.56 -0.24 2.97
N MET A 120 -3.30 -0.29 4.07
CA MET A 120 -3.01 -1.18 5.19
C MET A 120 -3.26 -2.65 4.84
N SER A 121 -4.22 -2.95 3.97
CA SER A 121 -4.48 -4.31 3.48
C SER A 121 -3.28 -4.88 2.70
N PHE A 122 -2.55 -4.03 1.96
CA PHE A 122 -1.29 -4.44 1.34
C PHE A 122 -0.28 -4.89 2.41
N TRP A 123 -0.02 -4.05 3.41
CA TRP A 123 0.95 -4.33 4.46
C TRP A 123 0.57 -5.51 5.35
N SER A 124 -0.69 -5.63 5.72
CA SER A 124 -1.21 -6.75 6.49
C SER A 124 -1.00 -8.08 5.76
N ARG A 125 -1.20 -8.12 4.44
CA ARG A 125 -0.92 -9.31 3.62
C ARG A 125 0.56 -9.55 3.38
N MET A 126 1.38 -8.49 3.32
CA MET A 126 2.85 -8.59 3.23
C MET A 126 3.40 -9.25 4.48
N ALA A 127 3.04 -8.71 5.64
CA ALA A 127 3.31 -9.33 6.92
C ALA A 127 2.78 -10.77 6.90
N GLY A 128 1.52 -10.97 6.45
CA GLY A 128 0.81 -12.24 6.22
C GLY A 128 1.64 -13.36 5.61
N SER A 129 2.60 -12.98 4.76
CA SER A 129 3.41 -13.91 3.98
C SER A 129 4.70 -14.31 4.67
N LEU A 130 5.13 -13.58 5.71
CA LEU A 130 6.37 -13.83 6.46
C LEU A 130 6.31 -15.16 7.22
N THR A 131 5.15 -15.52 7.75
CA THR A 131 4.92 -16.78 8.50
C THR A 131 5.15 -18.03 7.66
N TYR A 132 5.06 -17.91 6.33
CA TYR A 132 5.18 -19.02 5.39
C TYR A 132 6.27 -18.79 4.34
N ALA A 133 7.08 -17.74 4.50
CA ALA A 133 8.08 -17.36 3.52
C ALA A 133 9.21 -18.41 3.48
N ARG A 134 9.57 -18.84 2.27
CA ARG A 134 10.74 -19.69 1.99
C ARG A 134 11.83 -18.94 1.21
N VAL A 135 11.75 -17.62 1.24
CA VAL A 135 12.60 -16.68 0.51
C VAL A 135 13.13 -15.64 1.49
N ASP A 136 14.20 -14.94 1.12
CA ASP A 136 14.67 -13.80 1.90
C ASP A 136 13.57 -12.73 1.95
N VAL A 137 13.22 -12.34 3.18
CA VAL A 137 12.17 -11.37 3.49
C VAL A 137 12.65 -10.34 4.50
N ASP A 138 13.97 -10.17 4.68
CA ASP A 138 14.55 -9.30 5.71
C ASP A 138 14.09 -7.85 5.55
N LEU A 139 14.06 -7.36 4.31
CA LEU A 139 13.58 -6.00 4.01
C LEU A 139 12.08 -5.83 4.35
N ILE A 140 11.25 -6.84 4.05
CA ILE A 140 9.83 -6.83 4.39
C ILE A 140 9.67 -6.83 5.91
N SER A 141 10.37 -7.74 6.59
CA SER A 141 10.38 -7.87 8.05
C SER A 141 10.78 -6.56 8.73
N ALA A 142 11.76 -5.84 8.18
CA ALA A 142 12.18 -4.53 8.68
C ALA A 142 11.18 -3.40 8.39
N ALA A 143 10.38 -3.50 7.32
CA ALA A 143 9.38 -2.51 6.93
C ALA A 143 8.09 -2.59 7.77
N ILE A 144 7.61 -3.81 8.08
CA ILE A 144 6.37 -4.03 8.84
C ILE A 144 6.29 -3.21 10.15
N PRO A 145 7.28 -3.28 11.07
CA PRO A 145 7.18 -2.55 12.35
C PRO A 145 7.17 -1.03 12.16
N LYS A 146 7.86 -0.50 11.13
CA LYS A 146 7.86 0.94 10.81
C LYS A 146 6.46 1.40 10.40
N VAL A 147 5.78 0.62 9.56
CA VAL A 147 4.41 0.91 9.11
C VAL A 147 3.41 0.77 10.26
N CYS A 148 3.51 -0.30 11.05
CA CYS A 148 2.64 -0.50 12.22
C CYS A 148 2.77 0.65 13.23
N SER A 149 4.00 1.05 13.56
CA SER A 149 4.26 2.18 14.47
C SER A 149 3.68 3.50 13.92
N ALA A 150 3.88 3.79 12.63
CA ALA A 150 3.32 4.98 11.99
C ALA A 150 1.78 4.97 12.00
N PHE A 151 1.17 3.81 11.79
CA PHE A 151 -0.28 3.66 11.84
C PHE A 151 -0.83 3.94 13.24
N ILE A 152 -0.28 3.28 14.27
CA ILE A 152 -0.71 3.48 15.67
C ILE A 152 -0.57 4.95 16.04
N ARG A 153 0.59 5.55 15.75
CA ARG A 153 0.84 6.98 16.00
C ARG A 153 -0.18 7.88 15.29
N SER A 154 -0.52 7.58 14.04
CA SER A 154 -1.52 8.35 13.30
C SER A 154 -2.90 8.32 13.95
N ARG A 155 -3.31 7.16 14.49
CA ARG A 155 -4.61 7.00 15.16
C ARG A 155 -4.67 7.72 16.50
N VAL A 156 -3.58 7.66 17.28
CA VAL A 156 -3.46 8.46 18.52
C VAL A 156 -3.54 9.95 18.21
N LEU A 157 -2.80 10.43 17.22
CA LEU A 157 -2.82 11.84 16.83
C LEU A 157 -4.22 12.29 16.32
N LEU A 158 -4.92 11.43 15.57
CA LEU A 158 -6.30 11.70 15.18
C LEU A 158 -7.20 11.85 16.40
N SER A 159 -7.15 10.92 17.37
CA SER A 159 -7.96 11.03 18.58
C SER A 159 -7.67 12.31 19.38
N GLU A 160 -6.41 12.74 19.46
CA GLU A 160 -6.03 13.99 20.11
C GLU A 160 -6.62 15.21 19.39
N ASN A 161 -6.61 15.21 18.05
CA ASN A 161 -7.18 16.28 17.24
C ASN A 161 -8.72 16.33 17.34
N VAL A 162 -9.39 15.18 17.41
CA VAL A 162 -10.84 15.09 17.64
C VAL A 162 -11.21 15.69 18.99
N VAL A 163 -10.52 15.28 20.07
CA VAL A 163 -10.79 15.78 21.43
C VAL A 163 -10.55 17.28 21.54
N ARG A 164 -9.58 17.83 20.80
CA ARG A 164 -9.32 19.27 20.73
C ARG A 164 -10.32 20.04 19.87
N GLY A 165 -11.25 19.36 19.18
CA GLY A 165 -12.22 19.97 18.28
C GLY A 165 -11.62 20.48 16.96
N ASN A 166 -10.45 19.97 16.57
CA ASN A 166 -9.74 20.43 15.38
C ASN A 166 -10.26 19.79 14.08
N ILE A 167 -10.92 18.63 14.18
CA ILE A 167 -11.47 17.87 13.05
C ILE A 167 -12.76 17.17 13.47
N GLU A 168 -13.65 16.89 12.51
CA GLU A 168 -14.76 15.94 12.68
C GLU A 168 -14.21 14.57 13.05
N ASP A 169 -14.91 13.82 13.91
CA ASP A 169 -14.43 12.54 14.41
C ASP A 169 -14.42 11.48 13.29
N PRO A 170 -13.24 11.17 12.71
CA PRO A 170 -13.15 10.20 11.65
C PRO A 170 -13.19 8.76 12.20
N LEU A 171 -13.43 8.57 13.51
CA LEU A 171 -13.56 7.29 14.19
C LEU A 171 -15.02 6.94 14.53
N GLU A 172 -16.00 7.80 14.18
CA GLU A 172 -17.42 7.54 14.42
C GLU A 172 -17.93 6.26 13.74
N ASP A 173 -17.41 5.94 12.55
CA ASP A 173 -17.67 4.65 11.91
C ASP A 173 -16.86 3.53 12.57
N LEU A 174 -17.38 3.05 13.70
CA LEU A 174 -16.83 1.94 14.47
C LEU A 174 -16.65 0.66 13.64
N GLY A 175 -17.45 0.45 12.59
CA GLY A 175 -17.34 -0.70 11.70
C GLY A 175 -16.07 -0.64 10.86
N SER A 176 -15.84 0.50 10.20
CA SER A 176 -14.63 0.74 9.42
C SER A 176 -13.37 0.80 10.28
N VAL A 177 -13.46 1.38 11.48
CA VAL A 177 -12.35 1.38 12.46
C VAL A 177 -12.01 -0.04 12.89
N LYS A 178 -13.01 -0.86 13.22
CA LYS A 178 -12.82 -2.26 13.62
C LYS A 178 -12.11 -3.06 12.52
N GLN A 179 -12.59 -2.98 11.28
CA GLN A 179 -11.97 -3.66 10.14
C GLN A 179 -10.50 -3.27 9.96
N LEU A 180 -10.19 -2.00 10.15
CA LEU A 180 -8.84 -1.48 10.01
C LEU A 180 -7.92 -1.96 11.15
N MET A 181 -8.43 -2.06 12.37
CA MET A 181 -7.69 -2.59 13.52
C MET A 181 -7.45 -4.10 13.40
N GLU A 182 -8.41 -4.86 12.85
CA GLU A 182 -8.24 -6.28 12.55
C GLU A 182 -7.06 -6.55 11.60
N LEU A 183 -6.71 -5.62 10.71
CA LEU A 183 -5.55 -5.76 9.83
C LEU A 183 -4.20 -5.77 10.60
N LEU A 184 -4.13 -5.13 11.77
CA LEU A 184 -2.95 -5.14 12.64
C LEU A 184 -2.86 -6.40 13.50
N LEU A 185 -4.01 -6.94 13.92
CA LEU A 185 -4.09 -8.08 14.86
C LEU A 185 -3.60 -9.40 14.27
N LEU A 186 -3.35 -9.47 12.97
CA LEU A 186 -2.79 -10.66 12.31
C LEU A 186 -1.31 -10.92 12.66
N TYR A 187 -0.69 -10.09 13.51
CA TYR A 187 0.71 -10.21 13.99
C TYR A 187 0.82 -10.12 15.52
N PRO A 188 0.65 -11.23 16.27
CA PRO A 188 0.85 -11.23 17.72
C PRO A 188 2.27 -10.82 18.11
N GLU A 189 3.29 -11.27 17.37
CA GLU A 189 4.70 -11.00 17.72
C GLU A 189 5.13 -9.54 17.52
N VAL A 190 4.51 -8.81 16.57
CA VAL A 190 4.77 -7.38 16.35
C VAL A 190 4.00 -6.54 17.36
N THR A 191 2.80 -6.98 17.76
CA THR A 191 1.98 -6.31 18.77
C THR A 191 2.63 -6.40 20.15
N ILE A 192 3.26 -7.53 20.48
CA ILE A 192 3.95 -7.75 21.78
C ILE A 192 5.27 -6.96 21.89
N LYS A 193 5.93 -6.62 20.78
CA LYS A 193 7.17 -5.82 20.81
C LYS A 193 6.93 -4.30 20.81
N LEU A 194 5.69 -3.85 20.60
CA LEU A 194 5.30 -2.44 20.52
C LEU A 194 4.53 -1.94 21.76
N LEU A 195 4.24 -2.84 22.71
CA LEU A 195 3.71 -2.56 24.05
C LEU A 195 4.81 -2.83 25.09
#